data_AF-A0A2N7PXF5-F1
#
_entry.id   AF-A0A2N7PXF5-F1
#
_cell.length_a   1.000
_cell.length_b   1.000
_cell.length_c   1.000
_cell.angle_alpha   90.00
_cell.angle_beta   90.00
_cell.angle_gamma   90.00
#
_symmetry.space_group_name_H-M   'P 1'
#
loop_
_entity.id
_entity.type
_entity.pdbx_description
1 polymer ?
#
loop_
_entity_poly.entity_id
_entity_poly.type
_entity_poly.pdbx_seq_one_letter_code
_entity_poly.pdbx_strand_id
1 'polypeptide(L)'
;MVSFSNFGYISNRLSIFFKGKIASRMFYDYLWFEKKYFHTFSILEFEQYCENNNVKILKKFPIFGSILFKFSSNLFAKSAVYLLKN
;
A
#
# COMPACT_ATOMS: atom_id res chain seq x y z
N MET A 1 -10.12 -0.97 -12.54
CA MET A 1 -8.72 -1.17 -12.10
C MET A 1 -8.46 -0.20 -10.97
N VAL A 2 -7.84 -0.64 -9.87
CA VAL A 2 -7.55 0.19 -8.69
C VAL A 2 -6.07 0.12 -8.39
N SER A 3 -5.41 1.25 -8.14
CA SER A 3 -3.99 1.30 -7.77
C SER A 3 -3.75 2.27 -6.63
N PHE A 4 -2.93 1.86 -5.66
CA PHE A 4 -2.62 2.70 -4.50
C PHE A 4 -1.24 2.38 -3.93
N SER A 5 -0.66 3.36 -3.23
CA SER A 5 0.53 3.19 -2.40
C SER A 5 0.17 2.40 -1.15
N ASN A 6 0.95 1.38 -0.83
CA ASN A 6 0.72 0.54 0.33
C ASN A 6 1.20 1.24 1.59
N PHE A 7 0.27 1.76 2.40
CA PHE A 7 0.63 2.41 3.67
C PHE A 7 1.33 1.45 4.64
N GLY A 8 1.01 0.14 4.55
CA GLY A 8 1.62 -0.92 5.33
C GLY A 8 3.07 -1.28 4.97
N TYR A 9 3.68 -0.61 3.99
CA TYR A 9 5.06 -0.88 3.56
C TYR A 9 6.04 -0.67 4.72
N ILE A 10 7.05 -1.55 4.81
CA ILE A 10 7.94 -1.67 5.97
C ILE A 10 8.57 -0.35 6.42
N SER A 11 9.00 0.53 5.51
CA SER A 11 9.64 1.77 5.96
C SER A 11 8.66 2.77 6.59
N ASN A 12 7.34 2.67 6.34
CA ASN A 12 6.33 3.44 7.06
C ASN A 12 6.18 2.90 8.48
N ARG A 13 6.10 1.57 8.63
CA ARG A 13 6.05 0.92 9.95
C ARG A 13 7.27 1.29 10.79
N LEU A 14 8.47 1.18 10.22
CA LEU A 14 9.72 1.55 10.89
C LEU A 14 9.77 3.05 11.20
N SER A 15 9.36 3.91 10.26
CA SER A 15 9.37 5.37 10.51
C SER A 15 8.38 5.77 11.61
N ILE A 16 7.18 5.20 11.62
CA ILE A 16 6.19 5.45 12.68
C ILE A 16 6.71 4.93 14.01
N PHE A 17 7.22 3.69 14.04
CA PHE A 17 7.74 3.08 15.26
C PHE A 17 8.93 3.82 15.86
N PHE A 18 9.94 4.16 15.04
CA PHE A 18 11.18 4.79 15.52
C PHE A 18 11.16 6.31 15.57
N LYS A 19 10.33 6.98 14.75
CA LYS A 19 10.32 8.45 14.61
C LYS A 19 8.97 9.09 14.93
N GLY A 20 7.94 8.29 15.22
CA GLY A 20 6.59 8.80 15.46
C GLY A 20 5.91 9.46 14.26
N LYS A 21 6.44 9.27 13.03
CA LYS A 21 5.92 9.93 11.82
C LYS A 21 6.11 9.11 10.55
N ILE A 22 5.29 9.37 9.55
CA ILE A 22 5.35 8.74 8.21
C ILE A 22 6.66 9.12 7.50
N ALA A 23 7.21 8.20 6.70
CA ALA A 23 8.40 8.45 5.91
C ALA A 23 8.08 9.46 4.79
N SER A 24 8.73 10.63 4.80
CA SER A 24 8.43 11.74 3.88
C SER A 24 8.79 11.47 2.41
N ARG A 25 9.69 10.53 2.11
CA ARG A 25 10.23 10.29 0.75
C ARG A 25 9.69 9.05 0.05
N MET A 26 8.64 8.43 0.58
CA MET A 26 8.38 7.04 0.22
C MET A 26 7.71 6.86 -1.15
N PHE A 27 6.96 7.86 -1.61
CA PHE A 27 6.09 7.69 -2.78
C PHE A 27 6.25 8.79 -3.83
N TYR A 28 6.55 10.03 -3.43
CA TYR A 28 6.68 11.19 -4.32
C TYR A 28 7.50 12.30 -3.65
N ASP A 29 7.97 13.28 -4.42
CA ASP A 29 8.69 14.47 -3.92
C ASP A 29 7.79 15.48 -3.17
N TYR A 30 6.56 15.10 -2.81
CA TYR A 30 5.60 15.93 -2.10
C TYR A 30 5.29 15.38 -0.70
N LEU A 31 4.92 16.26 0.24
CA LEU A 31 4.61 15.89 1.63
C LEU A 31 3.26 15.18 1.72
N TRP A 32 3.09 14.28 2.68
CA TRP A 32 1.88 13.47 2.81
C TRP A 32 0.60 14.32 2.98
N PHE A 33 0.71 15.51 3.57
CA PHE A 33 -0.40 16.46 3.79
C PHE A 33 -0.70 17.34 2.58
N GLU A 34 0.14 17.33 1.54
CA GLU A 34 -0.06 18.11 0.31
C GLU A 34 -0.97 17.38 -0.69
N LYS A 35 -1.25 16.09 -0.46
CA LYS A 35 -2.04 15.27 -1.39
C LYS A 35 -3.54 15.39 -1.10
N LYS A 36 -4.32 15.78 -2.12
CA LYS A 36 -5.79 15.85 -2.06
C LYS A 36 -6.46 14.49 -1.76
N TYR A 37 -5.80 13.39 -2.09
CA TYR A 37 -6.26 12.02 -1.82
C TYR A 37 -5.11 11.18 -1.24
N PHE A 38 -4.96 11.22 0.08
CA PHE A 38 -4.02 10.38 0.82
C PHE A 38 -4.69 9.05 1.19
N HIS A 39 -4.21 7.95 0.63
CA HIS A 39 -4.70 6.61 0.97
C HIS A 39 -3.90 6.09 2.16
N THR A 40 -4.54 6.06 3.33
CA THR A 40 -3.94 5.63 4.62
C THR A 40 -4.02 4.13 4.86
N PHE A 41 -4.48 3.35 3.89
CA PHE A 41 -4.71 1.92 4.07
C PHE A 41 -3.61 1.08 3.42
N SER A 42 -3.45 -0.10 3.97
CA SER A 42 -2.51 -1.12 3.50
C SER A 42 -3.16 -2.06 2.47
N ILE A 43 -2.33 -2.87 1.82
CA ILE A 43 -2.80 -3.95 0.94
C ILE A 43 -3.77 -4.89 1.68
N LEU A 44 -3.46 -5.21 2.93
CA LEU A 44 -4.29 -6.09 3.76
C LEU A 44 -5.67 -5.49 4.02
N GLU A 45 -5.74 -4.22 4.41
CA GLU A 45 -7.02 -3.53 4.65
C GLU A 45 -7.86 -3.41 3.39
N PHE A 46 -7.23 -3.19 2.23
CA PHE A 46 -7.94 -3.17 0.95
C PHE A 46 -8.52 -4.54 0.58
N GLU A 47 -7.78 -5.62 0.83
CA GLU A 47 -8.25 -6.98 0.57
C GLU A 47 -9.40 -7.36 1.51
N GLN A 48 -9.30 -7.00 2.80
CA GLN A 48 -10.40 -7.15 3.76
C GLN A 48 -11.63 -6.34 3.35
N TYR A 49 -11.45 -5.10 2.87
CA TYR A 49 -12.54 -4.31 2.34
C TYR A 49 -13.23 -5.02 1.16
N CYS A 50 -12.46 -5.58 0.23
CA CYS A 50 -13.02 -6.30 -0.92
C CYS A 50 -13.80 -7.54 -0.48
N GLU A 51 -13.27 -8.31 0.47
CA GLU A 51 -13.92 -9.48 1.05
C GLU A 51 -15.26 -9.10 1.71
N ASN A 52 -15.25 -8.09 2.57
CA ASN A 52 -16.43 -7.64 3.31
C ASN A 52 -17.55 -7.05 2.42
N ASN A 53 -17.19 -6.56 1.23
CA ASN A 53 -18.14 -5.94 0.29
C ASN A 53 -18.44 -6.83 -0.93
N ASN A 54 -18.05 -8.11 -0.91
CA ASN A 54 -18.22 -9.04 -2.03
C ASN A 54 -17.62 -8.55 -3.36
N VAL A 55 -16.55 -7.74 -3.29
CA VAL A 55 -15.84 -7.25 -4.48
C VAL A 55 -14.84 -8.30 -4.92
N LYS A 56 -15.02 -8.84 -6.14
CA LYS A 56 -14.16 -9.92 -6.63
C LYS A 56 -12.84 -9.36 -7.16
N ILE A 57 -11.72 -9.76 -6.54
CA ILE A 57 -10.38 -9.51 -7.05
C ILE A 57 -10.05 -10.54 -8.13
N LEU A 58 -9.90 -10.10 -9.39
CA LEU A 58 -9.50 -10.96 -10.50
C LEU A 58 -7.98 -11.14 -10.58
N LYS A 59 -7.23 -10.06 -10.37
CA LYS A 59 -5.76 -10.06 -10.41
C LYS A 59 -5.19 -9.07 -9.41
N LYS A 60 -4.06 -9.43 -8.81
CA LYS A 60 -3.25 -8.61 -7.90
C LYS A 60 -1.84 -8.48 -8.46
N PHE A 61 -1.36 -7.26 -8.60
CA PHE A 61 0.00 -6.93 -9.06
C PHE A 61 0.69 -6.06 -8.00
N PRO A 62 1.38 -6.67 -7.02
CA PRO A 62 2.17 -5.93 -6.06
C PRO A 62 3.45 -5.40 -6.70
N ILE A 63 3.74 -4.12 -6.48
CA ILE A 63 4.92 -3.42 -6.99
C ILE A 63 5.94 -3.35 -5.86
N PHE A 64 7.01 -4.13 -6.01
CA PHE A 64 8.12 -4.16 -5.07
C PHE A 64 9.20 -3.14 -5.46
N GLY A 65 10.01 -2.73 -4.49
CA GLY A 65 11.27 -2.02 -4.75
C GLY A 65 12.39 -3.00 -5.13
N SER A 66 13.47 -3.01 -4.36
CA SER A 66 14.55 -3.99 -4.50
C SER A 66 14.08 -5.41 -4.11
N ILE A 67 14.61 -6.41 -4.83
CA ILE A 67 13.95 -7.69 -5.11
C ILE A 67 13.93 -8.72 -3.96
N LEU A 68 14.44 -8.42 -2.76
CA LEU A 68 14.85 -9.49 -1.85
C LEU A 68 13.74 -10.23 -1.09
N PHE A 69 12.50 -9.72 -1.01
CA PHE A 69 11.49 -10.37 -0.15
C PHE A 69 10.07 -10.34 -0.75
N LYS A 70 9.68 -11.43 -1.42
CA LYS A 70 8.30 -11.65 -1.94
C LYS A 70 7.36 -12.36 -0.96
N PHE A 71 7.83 -12.72 0.24
CA PHE A 71 7.06 -13.52 1.20
C PHE A 71 5.79 -12.82 1.73
N SER A 72 5.76 -11.49 1.79
CA SER A 72 4.57 -10.73 2.18
C SER A 72 4.43 -9.45 1.36
N SER A 73 3.44 -9.42 0.47
CA SER A 73 3.14 -8.23 -0.34
C SER A 73 2.76 -7.04 0.55
N ASN A 74 2.04 -7.28 1.66
CA ASN A 74 1.65 -6.21 2.56
C ASN A 74 2.85 -5.55 3.27
N LEU A 75 3.92 -6.31 3.53
CA LEU A 75 5.10 -5.79 4.21
C LEU A 75 6.10 -5.16 3.24
N PHE A 76 6.27 -5.74 2.05
CA PHE A 76 7.39 -5.40 1.15
C PHE A 76 7.00 -4.69 -0.15
N ALA A 77 5.73 -4.74 -0.57
CA ALA A 77 5.31 -3.99 -1.75
C ALA A 77 5.14 -2.51 -1.41
N LYS A 78 5.67 -1.63 -2.27
CA LYS A 78 5.49 -0.18 -2.18
C LYS A 78 4.07 0.22 -2.59
N SER A 79 3.52 -0.45 -3.59
CA SER A 79 2.18 -0.19 -4.10
C SER A 79 1.58 -1.48 -4.63
N ALA A 80 0.29 -1.45 -4.95
CA ALA A 80 -0.38 -2.56 -5.61
C ALA A 80 -1.38 -2.06 -6.64
N VAL A 81 -1.55 -2.87 -7.68
CA VAL A 81 -2.57 -2.69 -8.72
C VAL A 81 -3.50 -3.90 -8.70
N TYR A 82 -4.80 -3.63 -8.71
CA TYR A 82 -5.86 -4.63 -8.66
C TYR A 82 -6.77 -4.51 -9.87
N LEU A 83 -7.08 -5.68 -10.46
CA LEU A 83 -8.19 -5.82 -11.39
C LEU A 83 -9.38 -6.39 -10.60
N LEU A 84 -10.49 -5.66 -10.60
CA LEU A 84 -11.70 -6.00 -9.86
C LEU A 84 -12.82 -6.38 -10.84
N LYS A 85 -13.76 -7.20 -10.38
CA LYS A 85 -15.02 -7.52 -11.06
C LYS A 85 -16.19 -7.18 -10.14
N ASN A 86 -17.17 -6.46 -10.70
CA ASN A 86 -18.50 -6.29 -10.12
C ASN A 86 -19.38 -7.49 -10.46
#